data_AF-K1YPF3-F1
#
_entry.id   AF-K1YPF3-F1
#
_cell.length_a   1.000
_cell.length_b   1.000
_cell.length_c   1.000
_cell.angle_alpha   90.00
_cell.angle_beta   90.00
_cell.angle_gamma   90.00
#
_symmetry.space_group_name_H-M   'P 1'
#
loop_
_entity.id
_entity.type
_entity.pdbx_description
1 polymer ?
#
loop_
_entity_poly.entity_id
_entity_poly.type
_entity_poly.pdbx_seq_one_letter_code
_entity_poly.pdbx_strand_id
1 'polypeptide(L)'
;MGCMPKQYKKKDPHRKREAKRYEHPVPSREFILQYLHDMKAPVRFEELLDAFSLRTEAEKEGLTHRLKAMLRDGQLMLNRRMQYGV
;
A
#
# COMPACT_ATOMS: atom_id res chain seq x y z
N MET A 1 -25.78 -17.60 -6.21
CA MET A 1 -26.08 -17.48 -4.77
C MET A 1 -25.02 -18.27 -4.01
N GLY A 2 -24.32 -17.66 -3.03
CA GLY A 2 -23.40 -18.38 -2.13
C GLY A 2 -21.97 -17.84 -2.12
N CYS A 3 -21.78 -16.72 -1.42
CA CYS A 3 -20.48 -16.16 -1.05
C CYS A 3 -20.03 -16.74 0.31
N MET A 4 -18.72 -16.99 0.47
CA MET A 4 -17.86 -17.00 1.69
C MET A 4 -16.83 -18.15 1.63
N PRO A 5 -15.55 -17.91 1.97
CA PRO A 5 -15.09 -17.61 3.34
C PRO A 5 -14.04 -16.46 3.37
N LYS A 6 -13.49 -15.92 4.47
CA LYS A 6 -13.37 -16.28 5.89
C LYS A 6 -13.09 -14.97 6.66
N GLN A 7 -13.69 -14.81 7.83
CA GLN A 7 -13.34 -13.75 8.77
C GLN A 7 -11.89 -13.88 9.23
N TYR A 8 -11.17 -12.76 9.32
CA TYR A 8 -9.98 -12.66 10.17
C TYR A 8 -10.14 -11.48 11.12
N LYS A 9 -10.66 -11.76 12.32
CA LYS A 9 -10.71 -10.83 13.45
C LYS A 9 -9.72 -11.33 14.49
N LYS A 10 -8.92 -10.40 15.01
CA LYS A 10 -8.20 -10.39 16.31
C LYS A 10 -6.84 -11.08 16.39
N LYS A 11 -5.77 -10.29 16.36
CA LYS A 11 -5.00 -9.79 17.53
C LYS A 11 -3.58 -9.50 17.06
N ASP A 12 -3.29 -8.22 16.80
CA ASP A 12 -1.91 -7.79 16.76
C ASP A 12 -1.67 -6.79 17.91
N PRO A 13 -0.91 -7.17 18.96
CA PRO A 13 -0.62 -6.32 20.10
C PRO A 13 0.46 -5.26 19.82
N HIS A 14 0.97 -5.13 18.59
CA HIS A 14 1.99 -4.13 18.25
C HIS A 14 1.43 -2.72 17.96
N ARG A 15 0.21 -2.42 18.43
CA ARG A 15 -0.47 -1.12 18.26
C ARG A 15 0.15 0.07 19.02
N LYS A 16 1.42 -0.01 19.47
CA LYS A 16 2.02 0.99 20.38
C LYS A 16 3.33 1.63 19.92
N ARG A 17 3.82 1.39 18.70
CA ARG A 17 5.03 2.08 18.22
C ARG A 17 5.01 2.45 16.74
N GLU A 18 4.00 3.18 16.28
CA GLU A 18 4.13 3.87 14.98
C GLU A 18 3.25 5.13 14.83
N ALA A 19 2.70 5.67 15.94
CA ALA A 19 1.90 6.90 15.92
C ALA A 19 2.77 8.17 15.99
N LYS A 20 3.89 8.22 15.24
CA LYS A 20 4.76 9.42 15.22
C LYS A 20 5.63 9.51 13.98
N ARG A 21 5.04 9.60 12.79
CA ARG A 21 5.62 10.08 11.52
C ARG A 21 4.60 9.64 10.46
N TYR A 22 3.73 10.47 9.90
CA TYR A 22 3.95 11.74 9.21
C TYR A 22 2.63 12.52 9.23
N GLU A 23 2.69 13.86 9.20
CA GLU A 23 1.52 14.77 9.19
C GLU A 23 0.64 14.67 7.91
N HIS A 24 0.96 13.76 6.99
CA HIS A 24 0.19 13.49 5.77
C HIS A 24 -0.06 11.98 5.67
N PRO A 25 -1.33 11.51 5.54
CA PRO A 25 -1.68 10.11 5.68
C PRO A 25 -1.27 9.31 4.44
N VAL A 26 0.00 8.93 4.35
CA VAL A 26 0.44 7.90 3.41
C VAL A 26 -0.18 6.55 3.79
N PRO A 27 -0.73 5.81 2.82
CA PRO A 27 -1.36 4.52 3.09
C PRO A 27 -0.39 3.55 3.74
N SER A 28 -0.88 2.78 4.72
CA SER A 28 -0.09 1.77 5.41
C SER A 28 0.36 0.68 4.45
N ARG A 29 1.50 0.04 4.75
CA ARG A 29 2.06 -1.09 3.99
C ARG A 29 1.00 -2.15 3.69
N GLU A 30 0.24 -2.56 4.71
CA GLU A 30 -0.80 -3.58 4.57
C GLU A 30 -1.91 -3.15 3.62
N PHE A 31 -2.30 -1.87 3.63
CA PHE A 31 -3.32 -1.35 2.73
C PHE A 31 -2.84 -1.36 1.27
N ILE A 32 -1.59 -0.97 1.03
CA ILE A 32 -0.97 -1.04 -0.31
C ILE A 32 -0.93 -2.50 -0.79
N LEU A 33 -0.48 -3.44 0.05
CA LEU A 33 -0.45 -4.86 -0.31
C LEU A 33 -1.85 -5.43 -0.56
N GLN A 34 -2.82 -5.09 0.28
CA GLN A 34 -4.21 -5.51 0.12
C GLN A 34 -4.79 -4.99 -1.19
N TYR A 35 -4.56 -3.71 -1.51
CA TYR A 35 -4.99 -3.10 -2.76
C TYR A 35 -4.36 -3.79 -3.97
N LEU A 36 -3.04 -4.00 -3.94
CA LEU A 36 -2.33 -4.69 -5.02
C LEU A 36 -2.75 -6.16 -5.18
N HIS A 37 -3.12 -6.83 -4.09
CA HIS A 37 -3.62 -8.20 -4.12
C HIS A 37 -5.07 -8.29 -4.63
N ASP A 38 -5.90 -7.29 -4.35
CA ASP A 38 -7.26 -7.18 -4.90
C ASP A 38 -7.21 -6.87 -6.41
N MET A 39 -6.24 -6.06 -6.82
CA MET A 39 -5.97 -5.76 -8.22
C MET A 39 -5.41 -6.99 -8.94
N LYS A 40 -6.14 -7.49 -9.95
CA LYS A 40 -5.70 -8.63 -10.79
C LYS A 40 -4.49 -8.32 -11.69
N ALA A 41 -3.99 -7.08 -11.66
CA ALA A 41 -2.93 -6.60 -12.53
C ALA A 41 -2.02 -5.61 -11.79
N PRO A 42 -0.73 -5.51 -12.17
CA PRO A 42 0.18 -4.56 -11.57
C PRO A 42 -0.23 -3.12 -11.90
N VAL A 43 -0.23 -2.25 -10.89
CA VAL A 43 -0.76 -0.89 -10.98
C VAL A 43 0.35 0.15 -11.11
N ARG A 44 0.07 1.29 -11.74
CA ARG A 44 1.04 2.39 -11.84
C ARG A 44 1.06 3.24 -10.58
N PHE A 45 2.12 4.01 -10.43
CA PHE A 45 2.20 5.00 -9.35
C PHE A 45 1.03 5.99 -9.40
N GLU A 46 0.69 6.49 -10.58
CA GLU A 46 -0.41 7.44 -10.79
C GLU A 46 -1.76 6.85 -10.37
N GLU A 47 -2.01 5.57 -10.68
CA GLU A 47 -3.22 4.85 -10.26
C GLU A 47 -3.30 4.70 -8.75
N LEU A 48 -2.15 4.46 -8.08
CA LEU A 48 -2.09 4.43 -6.62
C LEU A 48 -2.40 5.80 -6.03
N LEU A 49 -1.88 6.88 -6.63
CA LEU A 49 -2.18 8.24 -6.19
C LEU A 49 -3.68 8.55 -6.33
N ASP A 50 -4.29 8.19 -7.46
CA ASP A 50 -5.73 8.41 -7.69
C ASP A 50 -6.59 7.56 -6.74
N ALA A 51 -6.28 6.27 -6.61
CA ALA A 51 -6.99 5.35 -5.71
C ALA A 51 -6.91 5.77 -4.24
N PHE A 52 -5.79 6.36 -3.83
CA PHE A 52 -5.59 6.89 -2.47
C PHE A 52 -5.92 8.38 -2.35
N SER A 53 -6.40 9.02 -3.42
CA SER A 53 -6.74 10.44 -3.48
C SER A 53 -5.58 11.37 -3.04
N LEU A 54 -4.34 10.97 -3.31
CA LEU A 54 -3.13 11.71 -2.97
C LEU A 54 -2.83 12.73 -4.07
N ARG A 55 -2.98 14.02 -3.77
CA ARG A 55 -2.86 15.10 -4.76
C ARG A 55 -1.68 16.01 -4.51
N THR A 56 -1.26 16.16 -3.25
CA THR A 56 -0.16 17.05 -2.88
C THR A 56 1.21 16.43 -3.15
N GLU A 57 2.23 17.25 -3.36
CA GLU A 57 3.60 16.78 -3.60
C GLU A 57 4.15 16.00 -2.39
N ALA A 58 3.91 16.49 -1.18
CA ALA A 58 4.31 15.82 0.06
C ALA A 58 3.73 14.39 0.18
N GLU A 59 2.47 14.20 -0.21
CA GLU A 59 1.83 12.88 -0.24
C GLU A 59 2.44 11.95 -1.28
N LYS A 60 2.72 12.47 -2.49
CA LYS A 60 3.37 11.72 -3.56
C LYS A 60 4.76 11.27 -3.16
N GLU A 61 5.55 12.16 -2.56
CA GLU A 61 6.89 11.85 -2.08
C GLU A 61 6.85 10.84 -0.93
N GLY A 62 5.91 10.99 0.00
CA GLY A 62 5.67 10.03 1.06
C GLY A 62 5.38 8.63 0.52
N LEU A 63 4.46 8.51 -0.45
CA LEU A 63 4.10 7.23 -1.04
C LEU A 63 5.28 6.62 -1.78
N THR A 64 6.01 7.44 -2.54
CA THR A 64 7.21 7.00 -3.27
C THR A 64 8.26 6.42 -2.32
N HIS A 65 8.52 7.09 -1.19
CA HIS A 65 9.49 6.60 -0.20
C HIS A 65 9.01 5.30 0.43
N ARG A 66 7.72 5.17 0.74
CA ARG A 66 7.13 3.93 1.25
C ARG A 66 7.27 2.78 0.25
N LEU A 67 6.91 3.00 -1.01
CA LEU A 67 7.02 2.00 -2.07
C LEU A 67 8.48 1.57 -2.28
N LYS A 68 9.44 2.51 -2.27
CA LYS A 68 10.88 2.20 -2.35
C LYS A 68 11.36 1.33 -1.18
N ALA A 69 10.93 1.64 0.04
CA ALA A 69 11.25 0.82 1.20
C ALA A 69 10.68 -0.60 1.07
N MET A 70 9.44 -0.74 0.59
CA MET A 70 8.79 -2.03 0.36
C MET A 70 9.42 -2.84 -0.78
N LEU A 71 9.84 -2.18 -1.87
CA LEU A 71 10.59 -2.79 -2.96
C LEU A 71 11.94 -3.33 -2.48
N ARG A 72 12.65 -2.54 -1.67
CA ARG A 72 13.94 -2.95 -1.08
C ARG A 72 13.79 -4.15 -0.15
N ASP A 73 12.71 -4.20 0.62
CA ASP A 73 12.40 -5.30 1.52
C ASP A 73 11.87 -6.55 0.77
N GLY A 74 11.67 -6.47 -0.55
CA GLY A 74 11.20 -7.58 -1.38
C GLY A 74 9.70 -7.86 -1.24
N GLN A 75 8.94 -6.92 -0.67
CA GLN A 75 7.50 -7.05 -0.47
C GLN A 75 6.68 -6.67 -1.70
N LEU A 76 7.28 -5.89 -2.60
CA LEU A 76 6.71 -5.47 -3.86
C LEU A 76 7.65 -5.83 -4.99
N MET A 77 7.10 -6.01 -6.18
CA MET A 77 7.84 -6.15 -7.41
C MET A 77 7.54 -4.96 -8.33
N LEU A 78 8.59 -4.36 -8.88
CA LEU A 78 8.48 -3.33 -9.92
C LEU A 78 8.72 -3.97 -11.28
N ASN A 79 7.73 -3.91 -12.17
CA ASN A 79 7.89 -4.40 -13.54
C ASN A 79 8.61 -3.36 -14.43
N ARG A 80 9.13 -3.78 -15.59
CA ARG A 80 9.78 -2.94 -16.61
C ARG A 80 8.91 -1.77 -17.11
N ARG A 81 7.60 -1.87 -16.92
CA ARG A 81 6.61 -0.82 -17.23
C ARG A 81 6.37 0.17 -16.08
N MET A 82 7.22 0.16 -15.03
CA MET A 82 7.07 0.96 -13.81
C MET A 82 5.72 0.74 -13.10
N GLN A 83 5.30 -0.53 -13.02
CA GLN A 83 4.09 -0.94 -12.33
C GLN A 83 4.45 -1.76 -11.09
N TYR A 84 3.75 -1.50 -10.00
CA TYR A 84 3.89 -2.20 -8.73
C TYR A 84 2.95 -3.40 -8.70
N GLY A 85 3.48 -4.55 -8.29
CA GLY A 85 2.72 -5.76 -8.01
C GLY A 85 3.21 -6.43 -6.73
N VAL A 86 2.42 -7.37 -6.24
CA VAL A 86 2.75 -8.29 -5.15
C VAL A 86 2.78 -9.71 -5.69
#